data_AF-A9V213-F1
#
_entry.id   AF-A9V213-F1
#
_cell.length_a   1.000
_cell.length_b   1.000
_cell.length_c   1.000
_cell.angle_alpha   90.00
_cell.angle_beta   90.00
_cell.angle_gamma   90.00
#
_symmetry.space_group_name_H-M   'P 1'
#
loop_
_entity.id
_entity.type
_entity.pdbx_description
1 polymer ?
#
loop_
_entity_poly.entity_id
_entity_poly.type
_entity_poly.pdbx_seq_one_letter_code
_entity_poly.pdbx_strand_id
1 'polypeptide(L)'
;MTMHNFVTRANALFAYAFSCLAIATLGCFLTASLESAVPSVDIRVNNPVVGDLRQFHHIQKSYDRASFTFDIDADLSPLFNWNTKQLFLYMTAEYKTRKNRLNQVVVWDQIVLRNSGADRFNLSNVQLKYPFFDDGHGLLKNKDVTLALHWNVIPVAGLLPRVADGHVKVEFGDYYQPWQ
;
A
#
# COMPACT_ATOMS: atom_id res chain seq x y z
N MET A 1 3.26 -39.33 -45.02
CA MET A 1 4.66 -39.23 -44.54
C MET A 1 4.83 -37.91 -43.81
N THR A 2 4.92 -37.92 -42.49
CA THR A 2 5.26 -36.72 -41.71
C THR A 2 6.75 -36.44 -41.82
N MET A 3 7.12 -35.29 -42.40
CA MET A 3 8.51 -34.89 -42.59
C MET A 3 9.02 -34.26 -41.29
N HIS A 4 9.77 -35.02 -40.48
CA HIS A 4 10.34 -34.55 -39.22
C HIS A 4 11.69 -33.84 -39.47
N ASN A 5 11.65 -32.60 -39.96
CA ASN A 5 12.85 -31.78 -40.09
C ASN A 5 13.32 -31.26 -38.72
N PHE A 6 14.61 -30.90 -38.58
CA PHE A 6 15.21 -30.40 -37.33
C PHE A 6 14.34 -29.35 -36.63
N VAL A 7 13.77 -28.41 -37.40
CA VAL A 7 12.86 -27.37 -36.92
C VAL A 7 11.60 -27.93 -36.24
N THR A 8 11.00 -29.00 -36.78
CA THR A 8 9.81 -29.63 -36.18
C THR A 8 10.11 -30.32 -34.85
N ARG A 9 11.29 -30.95 -34.73
CA ARG A 9 11.75 -31.59 -33.48
C ARG A 9 12.10 -30.56 -32.42
N ALA A 10 12.77 -29.47 -32.81
CA ALA A 10 13.05 -28.35 -31.94
C ALA A 10 11.75 -27.71 -31.43
N ASN A 11 10.78 -27.44 -32.33
CA ASN A 11 9.47 -26.90 -31.95
C ASN A 11 8.73 -27.80 -30.96
N ALA A 12 8.75 -29.12 -31.15
CA ALA A 12 8.14 -30.08 -30.22
C ALA A 12 8.82 -30.05 -28.85
N LEU A 13 10.15 -29.95 -28.79
CA LEU A 13 10.90 -29.84 -27.54
C LEU A 13 10.56 -28.54 -26.80
N PHE A 14 10.50 -27.40 -27.51
CA PHE A 14 10.11 -26.13 -26.93
C PHE A 14 8.68 -26.17 -26.41
N ALA A 15 7.73 -26.66 -27.20
CA ALA A 15 6.33 -26.78 -26.79
C ALA A 15 6.19 -27.66 -25.54
N TYR A 16 6.91 -28.78 -25.47
CA TYR A 16 6.93 -29.64 -24.29
C TYR A 16 7.53 -28.92 -23.07
N ALA A 17 8.68 -28.25 -23.22
CA ALA A 17 9.29 -27.48 -22.14
C ALA A 17 8.37 -26.37 -21.62
N PHE A 18 7.70 -25.63 -22.51
CA PHE A 18 6.70 -24.62 -22.14
C PHE A 18 5.51 -25.24 -21.41
N SER A 19 5.03 -26.41 -21.83
CA SER A 19 3.92 -27.08 -21.14
C SER A 19 4.30 -27.50 -19.71
N CYS A 20 5.52 -28.01 -19.49
CA CYS A 20 6.02 -28.33 -18.15
C CYS A 20 6.14 -27.07 -17.28
N LEU A 21 6.66 -25.97 -17.84
CA LEU A 21 6.78 -24.69 -17.13
C LEU A 21 5.41 -24.10 -16.79
N ALA A 22 4.43 -24.21 -17.68
CA ALA A 22 3.06 -23.74 -17.45
C ALA A 22 2.40 -24.53 -16.30
N ILE A 23 2.55 -25.86 -16.28
CA ILE A 23 2.04 -26.69 -15.19
C ILE A 23 2.73 -26.35 -13.86
N ALA A 24 4.05 -26.19 -13.86
CA ALA A 24 4.80 -25.80 -12.66
C ALA A 24 4.36 -24.43 -12.14
N THR A 25 4.17 -23.45 -13.03
CA THR A 25 3.73 -22.10 -12.68
C THR A 25 2.30 -22.10 -12.14
N LEU A 26 1.40 -22.89 -12.73
CA LEU A 26 0.05 -23.10 -12.20
C LEU A 26 0.10 -23.74 -10.81
N GLY A 27 0.96 -24.73 -10.59
CA GLY A 27 1.18 -25.34 -9.28
C GLY A 27 1.62 -24.31 -8.23
N CYS A 28 2.63 -23.50 -8.54
CA CYS A 28 3.10 -22.42 -7.66
C CYS A 28 2.01 -21.38 -7.37
N PHE A 29 1.21 -21.04 -8.37
CA PHE A 29 0.10 -20.09 -8.21
C PHE A 29 -0.98 -20.64 -7.28
N LEU A 30 -1.38 -21.90 -7.47
CA LEU A 30 -2.42 -22.53 -6.67
C LEU A 30 -1.99 -22.67 -5.21
N THR A 31 -0.77 -23.13 -4.95
CA THR A 31 -0.30 -23.29 -3.58
C THR A 31 -0.10 -21.95 -2.88
N ALA A 32 0.37 -20.91 -3.59
CA ALA A 32 0.45 -19.56 -3.03
C ALA A 32 -0.93 -18.96 -2.71
N SER A 33 -1.98 -19.33 -3.45
CA SER A 33 -3.34 -18.82 -3.23
C SER A 33 -4.04 -19.49 -2.04
N LEU A 34 -3.57 -20.66 -1.61
CA LEU A 34 -4.09 -21.38 -0.44
C LEU A 34 -3.42 -20.92 0.86
N GLU A 35 -2.23 -20.34 0.76
CA GLU A 35 -1.51 -19.80 1.91
C GLU A 35 -2.19 -18.50 2.39
N SER A 36 -2.80 -18.55 3.57
CA SER A 36 -3.38 -17.37 4.21
C SER A 36 -2.47 -16.92 5.35
N ALA A 37 -1.72 -15.85 5.11
CA ALA A 37 -0.84 -15.25 6.11
C ALA A 37 -1.48 -13.98 6.68
N VAL A 38 -1.56 -13.91 8.01
CA VAL A 38 -2.02 -12.71 8.73
C VAL A 38 -0.80 -12.08 9.42
N PRO A 39 -0.32 -10.92 8.96
CA PRO A 39 0.80 -10.23 9.60
C PRO A 39 0.31 -9.48 10.86
N SER A 40 1.20 -9.26 11.81
CA SER A 40 0.93 -8.36 12.95
C SER A 40 1.35 -6.95 12.58
N VAL A 41 0.44 -5.98 12.74
CA VAL A 41 0.67 -4.56 12.42
C VAL A 41 0.16 -3.69 13.56
N ASP A 42 1.03 -2.86 14.12
CA ASP A 42 0.70 -1.77 15.04
C ASP A 42 1.12 -0.44 14.41
N ILE A 43 0.23 0.55 14.49
CA ILE A 43 0.44 1.87 13.92
C ILE A 43 0.22 2.88 15.03
N ARG A 44 1.06 3.90 15.12
CA ARG A 44 0.85 5.00 16.06
C ARG A 44 1.00 6.32 15.34
N VAL A 45 0.14 7.27 15.67
CA VAL A 45 0.16 8.58 15.04
C VAL A 45 0.59 9.62 16.05
N ASN A 46 1.58 10.41 15.66
CA ASN A 46 2.25 11.38 16.49
C ASN A 46 1.97 12.79 15.94
N ASN A 47 1.62 13.69 16.84
CA ASN A 47 1.38 15.12 16.59
C ASN A 47 0.48 15.41 15.37
N PRO A 48 -0.78 14.93 15.36
CA PRO A 48 -1.71 15.22 14.29
C PRO A 48 -2.11 16.70 14.29
N VAL A 49 -1.72 17.40 13.22
CA VAL A 49 -1.89 18.84 13.08
C VAL A 49 -2.56 19.17 11.75
N VAL A 50 -3.46 20.15 11.75
CA VAL A 50 -4.05 20.73 10.53
C VAL A 50 -3.66 22.20 10.42
N GLY A 51 -3.26 22.62 9.23
CA GLY A 51 -3.00 24.01 8.87
C GLY A 51 -3.93 24.48 7.76
N ASP A 52 -4.37 25.74 7.83
CA ASP A 52 -5.04 26.41 6.72
C ASP A 52 -3.98 26.93 5.74
N LEU A 53 -4.02 26.44 4.49
CA LEU A 53 -3.24 27.00 3.41
C LEU A 53 -4.13 27.78 2.46
N ARG A 54 -3.74 29.03 2.24
CA ARG A 54 -4.40 29.94 1.32
C ARG A 54 -3.66 29.95 -0.01
N GLN A 55 -4.36 29.69 -1.11
CA GLN A 55 -3.79 29.88 -2.43
C GLN A 55 -3.76 31.38 -2.76
N PHE A 56 -2.55 31.94 -2.91
CA PHE A 56 -2.38 33.32 -3.37
C PHE A 56 -2.34 33.36 -4.91
N HIS A 57 -3.45 33.02 -5.54
CA HIS A 57 -3.73 33.41 -6.92
C HIS A 57 -5.11 34.06 -6.98
N HIS A 58 -5.51 34.62 -8.13
CA HIS A 58 -6.71 35.48 -8.31
C HIS A 58 -8.03 34.98 -7.70
N ILE A 59 -8.11 33.73 -7.23
CA ILE A 59 -9.20 33.14 -6.47
C ILE A 59 -8.70 32.87 -5.05
N GLN A 60 -9.27 33.53 -4.04
CA GLN A 60 -9.01 33.21 -2.63
C GLN A 60 -9.72 31.90 -2.26
N LYS A 61 -9.09 30.77 -2.58
CA LYS A 61 -9.50 29.46 -2.10
C LYS A 61 -8.52 29.02 -1.01
N SER A 62 -9.08 28.67 0.14
CA SER A 62 -8.39 28.09 1.28
C SER A 62 -8.67 26.59 1.31
N TYR A 63 -7.68 25.81 1.73
CA TYR A 63 -7.75 24.35 1.83
C TYR A 63 -7.05 23.88 3.10
N ASP A 64 -7.58 22.81 3.71
CA ASP A 64 -6.97 22.19 4.87
C ASP A 64 -5.78 21.33 4.41
N ARG A 65 -4.63 21.53 5.06
CA ARG A 65 -3.47 20.63 4.97
C ARG A 65 -3.25 19.96 6.31
N ALA A 66 -3.36 18.64 6.34
CA ALA A 66 -2.95 17.87 7.50
C ALA A 66 -1.45 17.52 7.40
N SER A 67 -0.79 17.56 8.55
CA SER A 67 0.58 17.13 8.75
C SER A 67 0.64 16.35 10.05
N PHE A 68 1.21 15.15 9.98
CA PHE A 68 1.44 14.30 11.14
C PHE A 68 2.64 13.41 10.85
N THR A 69 3.23 12.87 11.91
CA THR A 69 4.18 11.78 11.77
C THR A 69 3.55 10.51 12.32
N PHE A 70 4.06 9.37 11.90
CA PHE A 70 3.55 8.09 12.38
C PHE A 70 4.69 7.10 12.58
N ASP A 71 4.41 6.13 13.45
CA ASP A 71 5.25 4.98 13.71
C ASP A 71 4.55 3.74 13.17
N ILE A 72 5.30 2.84 12.55
CA ILE A 72 4.82 1.53 12.09
C ILE A 72 5.69 0.47 12.74
N ASP A 73 5.06 -0.45 13.46
CA ASP A 73 5.66 -1.70 13.92
C ASP A 73 4.90 -2.87 13.28
N ALA A 74 5.51 -3.52 12.30
CA ALA A 74 4.87 -4.59 11.54
C ALA A 74 5.82 -5.77 11.27
N ASP A 75 5.34 -6.99 11.53
CA ASP A 75 6.01 -8.22 11.11
C ASP A 75 5.35 -8.74 9.83
N LEU A 76 5.99 -8.45 8.69
CA LEU A 76 5.53 -8.85 7.36
C LEU A 76 6.14 -10.18 6.91
N SER A 77 7.00 -10.80 7.73
CA SER A 77 7.63 -12.09 7.44
C SER A 77 6.62 -13.17 6.97
N PRO A 78 5.40 -13.27 7.55
CA PRO A 78 4.40 -14.25 7.10
C PRO A 78 3.96 -14.05 5.65
N LEU A 79 4.00 -12.82 5.13
CA LEU A 79 3.60 -12.52 3.75
C LEU A 79 4.63 -12.99 2.71
N PHE A 80 5.89 -13.21 3.10
CA PHE A 80 6.96 -13.62 2.20
C PHE A 80 7.04 -15.14 2.02
N ASN A 81 6.11 -15.70 1.25
CA ASN A 81 6.18 -17.10 0.82
C ASN A 81 7.12 -17.30 -0.40
N TRP A 82 7.22 -18.53 -0.89
CA TRP A 82 8.06 -18.92 -2.05
C TRP A 82 7.79 -18.19 -3.36
N ASN A 83 6.59 -17.63 -3.52
CA ASN A 83 6.09 -17.04 -4.75
C ASN A 83 6.04 -15.51 -4.60
N THR A 84 6.40 -14.96 -3.45
CA THR A 84 6.36 -13.52 -3.21
C THR A 84 7.68 -12.88 -3.62
N LYS A 85 7.64 -11.96 -4.59
CA LYS A 85 8.82 -11.22 -5.07
C LYS A 85 9.06 -9.97 -4.23
N GLN A 86 8.01 -9.20 -4.01
CA GLN A 86 8.03 -7.93 -3.30
C GLN A 86 6.66 -7.61 -2.73
N LEU A 87 6.62 -6.75 -1.72
CA LEU A 87 5.41 -6.15 -1.19
C LEU A 87 5.39 -4.67 -1.57
N PHE A 88 4.23 -4.16 -1.95
CA PHE A 88 4.00 -2.73 -2.10
C PHE A 88 3.08 -2.27 -0.97
N LEU A 89 3.65 -1.58 0.02
CA LEU A 89 2.91 -1.02 1.14
C LEU A 89 2.55 0.42 0.86
N TYR A 90 1.35 0.80 1.27
CA TYR A 90 0.92 2.19 1.21
C TYR A 90 -0.09 2.45 2.31
N MET A 91 -0.04 3.67 2.81
CA MET A 91 -0.88 4.14 3.89
C MET A 91 -1.90 5.13 3.33
N THR A 92 -3.16 4.93 3.70
CA THR A 92 -4.24 5.80 3.27
C THR A 92 -4.89 6.48 4.46
N ALA A 93 -5.22 7.76 4.29
CA ALA A 93 -6.12 8.50 5.17
C ALA A 93 -7.53 8.42 4.59
N GLU A 94 -8.41 7.73 5.30
CA GLU A 94 -9.83 7.57 4.99
C GLU A 94 -10.67 8.48 5.89
N TYR A 95 -11.52 9.31 5.31
CA TYR A 95 -12.37 10.22 6.06
C TYR A 95 -13.66 10.54 5.32
N LYS A 96 -14.65 11.05 6.05
CA LYS A 96 -15.95 11.43 5.48
C LYS A 96 -16.11 12.94 5.51
N THR A 97 -16.68 13.50 4.47
CA THR A 97 -17.07 14.92 4.41
C THR A 97 -18.55 15.05 4.07
N ARG A 98 -19.12 16.24 4.21
CA ARG A 98 -20.53 16.48 3.85
C ARG A 98 -20.83 16.18 2.38
N LYS A 99 -19.84 16.36 1.51
CA LYS A 99 -19.96 16.14 0.07
C LYS A 99 -19.71 14.69 -0.33
N ASN A 100 -18.77 14.02 0.33
CA ASN A 100 -18.31 12.68 -0.04
C ASN A 100 -18.42 11.70 1.13
N ARG A 101 -19.06 10.56 0.88
CA ARG A 101 -19.24 9.50 1.89
C ARG A 101 -17.95 8.75 2.23
N LEU A 102 -16.95 8.80 1.34
CA LEU A 102 -15.62 8.23 1.52
C LEU A 102 -14.63 9.07 0.70
N ASN A 103 -13.67 9.68 1.38
CA ASN A 103 -12.46 10.22 0.76
C ASN A 103 -11.29 9.35 1.22
N GLN A 104 -10.47 8.89 0.27
CA GLN A 104 -9.30 8.07 0.53
C GLN A 104 -8.10 8.71 -0.15
N VAL A 105 -7.09 9.07 0.64
CA VAL A 105 -5.88 9.74 0.15
C VAL A 105 -4.66 8.93 0.56
N VAL A 106 -3.79 8.60 -0.39
CA VAL A 106 -2.50 7.95 -0.08
C VAL A 106 -1.54 9.00 0.47
N VAL A 107 -1.01 8.76 1.67
CA VAL A 107 -0.10 9.71 2.35
C VAL A 107 1.35 9.22 2.40
N TRP A 108 1.57 7.91 2.24
CA TRP A 108 2.89 7.28 2.25
C TRP A 108 2.87 5.95 1.50
N ASP A 109 4.00 5.55 0.93
CA ASP A 109 4.22 4.26 0.28
C ASP A 109 5.68 3.80 0.41
N GLN A 110 5.88 2.48 0.43
CA GLN A 110 7.19 1.85 0.38
C GLN A 110 7.13 0.46 -0.27
N ILE A 111 8.16 0.14 -1.05
CA ILE A 111 8.37 -1.19 -1.62
C ILE A 111 9.31 -1.98 -0.71
N VAL A 112 8.93 -3.20 -0.38
CA VAL A 112 9.73 -4.14 0.40
C VAL A 112 10.12 -5.30 -0.48
N LEU A 113 11.42 -5.49 -0.66
CA LEU A 113 11.94 -6.58 -1.47
C LEU A 113 12.17 -7.81 -0.60
N ARG A 114 11.92 -8.99 -1.17
CA ARG A 114 12.29 -10.26 -0.54
C ARG A 114 13.80 -10.29 -0.26
N ASN A 115 14.19 -10.80 0.91
CA ASN A 115 15.58 -10.90 1.37
C ASN A 115 16.31 -9.55 1.54
N SER A 116 15.56 -8.44 1.67
CA SER A 116 16.17 -7.14 2.01
C SER A 116 16.56 -7.03 3.49
N GLY A 117 16.19 -8.01 4.33
CA GLY A 117 16.34 -7.94 5.78
C GLY A 117 15.30 -7.02 6.44
N ALA A 118 14.39 -6.45 5.66
CA ALA A 118 13.33 -5.56 6.12
C ALA A 118 11.99 -6.27 6.32
N ASP A 119 11.98 -7.59 6.53
CA ASP A 119 10.73 -8.36 6.68
C ASP A 119 10.00 -7.97 8.00
N ARG A 120 10.74 -7.39 8.95
CA ARG A 120 10.23 -6.68 10.13
C ARG A 120 10.48 -5.18 10.00
N PHE A 121 9.40 -4.41 10.00
CA PHE A 121 9.42 -2.96 9.93
C PHE A 121 9.21 -2.36 11.31
N ASN A 122 10.21 -1.63 11.79
CA ASN A 122 10.04 -0.68 12.89
C ASN A 122 10.49 0.68 12.38
N LEU A 123 9.54 1.48 11.94
CA LEU A 123 9.77 2.84 11.48
C LEU A 123 9.19 3.79 12.51
N SER A 124 10.01 4.72 12.99
CA SER A 124 9.59 5.75 13.94
C SER A 124 9.70 7.14 13.33
N ASN A 125 8.73 8.00 13.64
CA ASN A 125 8.65 9.39 13.24
C ASN A 125 8.70 9.58 11.72
N VAL A 126 7.99 8.72 10.99
CA VAL A 126 7.90 8.80 9.52
C VAL A 126 7.05 10.00 9.15
N GLN A 127 7.58 10.85 8.27
CA GLN A 127 6.86 11.97 7.69
C GLN A 127 6.02 11.52 6.49
N LEU A 128 4.92 12.24 6.25
CA LEU A 128 4.11 12.02 5.05
C LEU A 128 4.94 12.26 3.80
N LYS A 129 4.95 11.28 2.89
CA LYS A 129 5.61 11.42 1.59
C LYS A 129 4.76 12.25 0.64
N TYR A 130 3.44 12.09 0.72
CA TYR A 130 2.48 12.86 -0.05
C TYR A 130 1.72 13.82 0.87
N PRO A 131 1.67 15.11 0.53
CA PRO A 131 0.89 16.08 1.28
C PRO A 131 -0.59 15.69 1.35
N PHE A 132 -1.15 15.71 2.56
CA PHE A 132 -2.55 15.42 2.76
C PHE A 132 -3.38 16.71 2.72
N PHE A 133 -4.08 16.92 1.59
CA PHE A 133 -4.96 18.06 1.37
C PHE A 133 -6.43 17.64 1.30
N ASP A 134 -7.32 18.49 1.81
CA ASP A 134 -8.75 18.46 1.51
C ASP A 134 -9.13 19.74 0.76
N ASP A 135 -9.91 19.61 -0.32
CA ASP A 135 -10.33 20.73 -1.17
C ASP A 135 -11.26 21.75 -0.46
N GLY A 136 -11.68 21.45 0.77
CA GLY A 136 -12.43 22.32 1.65
C GLY A 136 -11.86 22.31 3.07
N HIS A 137 -12.77 22.35 4.04
CA HIS A 137 -12.47 22.35 5.48
C HIS A 137 -12.97 21.08 6.16
N GLY A 138 -12.79 19.95 5.49
CA GLY A 138 -13.33 18.65 5.90
C GLY A 138 -12.45 17.90 6.91
N LEU A 139 -11.25 18.37 7.20
CA LEU A 139 -10.29 17.71 8.08
C LEU A 139 -10.33 18.30 9.50
N LEU A 140 -10.55 19.61 9.60
CA LEU A 140 -10.71 20.28 10.89
C LEU A 140 -11.88 19.70 11.69
N LYS A 141 -11.64 19.33 12.96
CA LYS A 141 -12.63 18.73 13.88
C LYS A 141 -13.25 17.42 13.38
N ASN A 142 -12.67 16.81 12.35
CA ASN A 142 -13.11 15.51 11.88
C ASN A 142 -12.50 14.42 12.78
N LYS A 143 -13.36 13.78 13.56
CA LYS A 143 -12.96 12.70 14.49
C LYS A 143 -12.89 11.33 13.80
N ASP A 144 -13.41 11.24 12.57
CA ASP A 144 -13.51 9.99 11.82
C ASP A 144 -12.44 9.90 10.71
N VAL A 145 -11.25 10.47 10.93
CA VAL A 145 -10.12 10.20 10.03
C VAL A 145 -9.44 8.91 10.48
N THR A 146 -9.39 7.93 9.59
CA THR A 146 -8.78 6.63 9.84
C THR A 146 -7.56 6.48 8.96
N LEU A 147 -6.43 6.19 9.56
CA LEU A 147 -5.21 5.83 8.87
C LEU A 147 -5.20 4.30 8.71
N ALA A 148 -5.23 3.82 7.47
CA ALA A 148 -5.22 2.41 7.15
C ALA A 148 -3.93 2.05 6.41
N LEU A 149 -3.25 1.00 6.86
CA LEU A 149 -2.14 0.41 6.12
C LEU A 149 -2.67 -0.67 5.18
N HIS A 150 -2.22 -0.61 3.94
CA HIS A 150 -2.54 -1.59 2.92
C HIS A 150 -1.26 -2.15 2.33
N TRP A 151 -1.32 -3.38 1.83
CA TRP A 151 -0.26 -3.98 1.05
C TRP A 151 -0.78 -4.74 -0.15
N ASN A 152 -0.05 -4.66 -1.24
CA ASN A 152 -0.22 -5.53 -2.38
C ASN A 152 0.94 -6.52 -2.39
N VAL A 153 0.60 -7.81 -2.38
CA VAL A 153 1.58 -8.89 -2.56
C VAL A 153 1.84 -9.01 -4.07
N ILE A 154 3.10 -8.82 -4.48
CA ILE A 154 3.49 -8.98 -5.88
C ILE A 154 4.14 -10.35 -6.03
N PRO A 155 3.44 -11.34 -6.61
CA PRO A 155 4.02 -12.65 -6.79
C PRO A 155 4.99 -12.67 -7.98
N VAL A 156 5.82 -13.71 -8.02
CA VAL A 156 6.62 -14.07 -9.21
C VAL A 156 5.68 -14.49 -10.35
N ALA A 157 4.61 -15.23 -10.03
CA ALA A 157 3.55 -15.56 -10.97
C ALA A 157 2.18 -15.63 -10.28
N GLY A 158 1.15 -15.07 -10.91
CA GLY A 158 -0.23 -15.13 -10.41
C GLY A 158 -0.95 -13.80 -10.37
N LEU A 159 -1.99 -13.75 -9.53
CA LEU A 159 -2.82 -12.56 -9.29
C LEU A 159 -2.10 -11.54 -8.40
N LEU A 160 -2.57 -10.31 -8.45
CA LEU A 160 -2.12 -9.21 -7.58
C LEU A 160 -3.20 -8.93 -6.54
N PRO A 161 -3.27 -9.70 -5.44
CA PRO A 161 -4.27 -9.45 -4.41
C PRO A 161 -3.93 -8.15 -3.67
N ARG A 162 -4.95 -7.31 -3.49
CA ARG A 162 -4.91 -6.22 -2.53
C ARG A 162 -5.41 -6.74 -1.19
N VAL A 163 -4.54 -6.71 -0.19
CA VAL A 163 -4.87 -7.13 1.18
C VAL A 163 -4.66 -5.91 2.09
N ALA A 164 -5.57 -5.72 3.03
CA ALA A 164 -5.55 -4.61 3.96
C ALA A 164 -5.69 -5.17 5.37
N ASP A 165 -4.76 -4.88 6.25
CA ASP A 165 -4.89 -5.19 7.67
C ASP A 165 -4.03 -4.21 8.51
N GLY A 166 -4.54 -3.78 9.66
CA GLY A 166 -4.00 -2.65 10.42
C GLY A 166 -4.67 -1.30 10.08
N HIS A 167 -5.45 -0.79 11.03
CA HIS A 167 -6.12 0.51 10.94
C HIS A 167 -6.05 1.22 12.29
N VAL A 168 -5.81 2.52 12.26
CA VAL A 168 -5.76 3.37 13.44
C VAL A 168 -6.56 4.62 13.19
N LYS A 169 -7.45 4.92 14.13
CA LYS A 169 -8.21 6.17 14.08
C LYS A 169 -7.33 7.31 14.56
N VAL A 170 -7.37 8.40 13.81
CA VAL A 170 -6.65 9.64 14.09
C VAL A 170 -7.68 10.73 14.26
N GLU A 171 -7.65 11.37 15.42
CA GLU A 171 -8.42 12.58 15.65
C GLU A 171 -7.51 13.79 15.43
N PHE A 172 -7.92 14.68 14.53
CA PHE A 172 -7.24 15.95 14.35
C PHE A 172 -7.82 16.99 15.32
N GLY A 173 -6.93 17.67 16.04
CA GLY A 173 -7.28 18.76 16.96
C GLY A 173 -7.59 20.07 16.24
N ASP A 174 -7.40 21.18 16.94
CA ASP A 174 -7.57 22.52 16.38
C ASP A 174 -6.42 22.89 15.42
N TYR A 175 -6.63 23.95 14.62
CA TYR A 175 -5.61 24.45 13.71
C TYR A 175 -4.32 24.79 14.45
N TYR A 176 -3.20 24.29 13.94
CA TYR A 176 -1.90 24.77 14.37
C TYR A 176 -1.68 26.16 13.79
N GLN A 177 -1.52 27.13 14.68
CA GLN A 177 -1.09 28.47 14.31
C GLN A 177 0.43 28.53 14.40
N PRO A 178 1.16 28.67 13.27
CA PRO A 178 2.62 28.77 13.31
C PRO A 178 3.15 30.07 13.94
N TRP A 179 2.29 30.97 14.44
CA TRP A 179 2.67 32.32 14.91
C TRP A 179 1.86 32.78 16.14
N GLN A 180 1.90 32.01 17.22
CA GLN A 180 1.71 32.55 18.58
C GLN A 180 2.99 32.37 19.38
#